data_AF-A0A1F8LV44-F1
#
_entry.id   AF-A0A1F8LV44-F1
#
_cell.length_a   1.000
_cell.length_b   1.000
_cell.length_c   1.000
_cell.angle_alpha   90.00
_cell.angle_beta   90.00
_cell.angle_gamma   90.00
#
_symmetry.space_group_name_H-M   'P 1'
#
loop_
_entity.id
_entity.type
_entity.pdbx_description
1 polymer ?
#
loop_
_entity_poly.entity_id
_entity_poly.type
_entity_poly.pdbx_seq_one_letter_code
_entity_poly.pdbx_strand_id
1 'polypeptide(L)' 'MDYKVSKVQAPGREEVELLGETFESGMPDSVELGYWRQKLESREDKLKYLKTGERYWYSDDWYGSEKRKNPA' A
#
# COMPACT_ATOMS: atom_id res chain seq x y z
N MET A 1 3.65 0.47 30.10
CA MET A 1 3.89 1.16 28.83
C MET A 1 4.45 2.53 29.18
N ASP A 2 5.69 2.80 28.80
CA ASP A 2 6.29 4.11 29.00
C ASP A 2 5.84 5.01 27.86
N TYR A 3 4.94 5.95 28.17
CA TYR A 3 4.42 6.89 27.18
C TYR A 3 5.39 8.06 27.01
N LYS A 4 5.65 8.45 25.77
CA LYS A 4 6.34 9.71 25.49
C LYS A 4 5.39 10.86 25.79
N VAL A 5 5.74 11.70 26.75
CA VAL A 5 4.97 12.90 27.12
C VAL A 5 5.86 14.12 26.89
N SER A 6 5.33 15.13 26.20
CA SER A 6 6.02 16.39 25.95
C SER A 6 5.25 17.56 26.56
N LYS A 7 5.95 18.56 27.08
CA LYS A 7 5.33 19.77 27.62
C LYS A 7 5.21 20.82 26.52
N VAL A 8 4.00 21.31 26.31
CA VAL A 8 3.70 22.34 25.31
C VAL A 8 2.83 23.43 25.91
N GLN A 9 2.95 24.65 25.40
CA GLN A 9 2.04 25.73 25.78
C GLN A 9 0.72 25.60 25.02
N ALA A 10 -0.39 25.83 25.72
CA ALA A 10 -1.72 25.79 25.14
C ALA A 10 -2.44 27.14 25.32
N PRO A 11 -3.24 27.60 24.35
CA PRO A 11 -4.04 28.82 24.53
C PRO A 11 -4.96 28.68 25.75
N GLY A 12 -4.83 29.59 26.72
CA GLY A 12 -5.64 29.60 27.95
C GLY A 12 -5.16 28.63 29.05
N ARG A 13 -4.03 27.94 28.87
CA ARG A 13 -3.36 27.12 29.90
C ARG A 13 -1.84 27.25 29.73
N GLU A 14 -1.12 27.70 30.76
CA GLU A 14 0.32 28.00 30.65
C GLU A 14 1.15 26.83 30.10
N GLU A 15 1.05 25.65 30.71
CA GLU A 15 1.78 24.46 30.28
C GLU A 15 0.89 23.22 30.42
N VAL A 16 0.85 22.39 29.38
CA VAL A 16 0.10 21.12 29.37
C VAL A 16 0.98 19.98 28.88
N GLU A 17 0.72 18.79 29.43
CA GLU A 17 1.36 17.55 29.04
C GLU A 17 0.63 16.96 27.82
N LEU A 18 1.35 16.84 26.71
CA LEU A 18 0.86 16.29 25.46
C LEU A 18 1.39 14.86 25.30
N LEU A 19 0.44 13.92 25.23
CA LEU A 19 0.71 12.52 24.96
C LEU A 19 1.20 12.37 23.51
N GLY A 20 2.38 11.79 23.36
CA GLY A 20 2.97 11.48 22.06
C GLY A 20 2.35 10.24 21.41
N GLU A 21 3.00 9.76 20.36
CA GLU A 21 2.55 8.60 19.59
C GLU A 21 2.43 7.35 20.48
N THR A 22 1.23 6.77 20.49
CA THR A 22 0.90 5.52 21.21
C THR A 22 0.84 4.31 20.30
N PHE A 23 1.14 4.51 19.01
CA PHE A 23 1.15 3.49 17.98
C PHE A 23 2.59 3.15 17.58
N GLU A 24 2.78 1.96 17.02
CA GLU A 24 4.04 1.57 16.41
C GLU A 24 4.23 2.28 15.06
N SER A 25 5.47 2.64 14.73
CA SER A 25 5.80 3.25 13.44
C SER A 25 5.36 2.35 12.28
N GLY A 26 4.60 2.91 11.34
CA GLY A 26 4.01 2.14 10.23
C GLY A 26 4.97 1.84 9.07
N MET A 27 6.20 2.33 9.10
CA MET A 27 7.18 2.08 8.04
C MET A 27 8.03 0.87 8.42
N PRO A 28 7.97 -0.25 7.68
CA PRO A 28 8.84 -1.38 7.94
C PRO A 28 10.29 -0.98 7.65
N ASP A 29 11.19 -1.25 8.60
CA ASP A 29 12.63 -0.96 8.46
C ASP A 29 13.29 -1.78 7.34
N SER A 30 12.67 -2.90 6.97
CA SER A 30 13.15 -3.76 5.90
C SER A 30 12.67 -3.29 4.53
N VAL A 31 13.61 -2.74 3.76
CA VAL A 31 13.44 -2.44 2.34
C VAL A 31 13.04 -3.68 1.55
N GLU A 32 13.54 -4.85 1.96
CA GLU A 32 13.28 -6.13 1.30
C GLU A 32 11.81 -6.57 1.41
N LEU A 33 11.19 -6.43 2.59
CA LEU A 33 9.77 -6.76 2.80
C LEU A 33 8.80 -5.92 1.94
N GLY A 34 9.26 -4.78 1.42
CA GLY A 34 8.52 -3.92 0.50
C GLY A 34 8.51 -4.42 -0.96
N TYR A 35 9.42 -5.33 -1.35
CA TYR A 35 9.52 -5.79 -2.73
C TYR A 35 8.56 -6.96 -3.01
N TRP A 36 7.58 -6.72 -3.89
CA TRP A 36 6.63 -7.76 -4.34
C TRP A 36 7.30 -8.99 -4.95
N ARG A 37 8.49 -8.83 -5.56
CA ARG A 37 9.23 -9.93 -6.21
C ARG A 37 9.61 -11.04 -5.23
N GLN A 38 9.84 -10.71 -3.96
CA GLN A 38 10.17 -11.69 -2.92
C GLN A 38 8.96 -12.52 -2.51
N LYS A 39 7.74 -11.99 -2.71
CA LYS A 39 6.48 -12.67 -2.42
C LYS A 39 6.05 -13.64 -3.53
N LEU A 40 6.79 -13.69 -4.64
CA LEU A 40 6.55 -14.60 -5.75
C LEU A 40 7.74 -15.55 -5.85
N GLU A 41 7.55 -16.76 -5.34
CA GLU A 41 8.60 -17.76 -5.19
C GLU A 41 9.06 -18.27 -6.56
N SER A 42 8.10 -18.68 -7.40
CA SER A 42 8.39 -19.33 -8.67
C SER A 42 8.44 -18.37 -9.87
N ARG A 43 8.97 -18.85 -10.99
CA ARG A 43 8.90 -18.13 -12.27
C ARG A 43 7.46 -18.08 -12.77
N GLU A 44 6.70 -19.16 -12.60
CA GLU A 44 5.29 -19.24 -12.97
C GLU A 44 4.47 -18.17 -12.25
N ASP A 45 4.70 -17.95 -10.95
CA ASP A 45 3.98 -16.93 -10.17
C ASP A 45 4.27 -15.51 -10.67
N LYS A 46 5.53 -15.24 -11.03
CA LYS A 46 5.93 -13.96 -11.63
C LYS A 46 5.25 -13.75 -12.97
N LEU A 47 5.22 -14.77 -13.82
CA LEU A 47 4.53 -14.70 -15.11
C LEU A 47 3.01 -14.54 -14.95
N LYS A 48 2.40 -15.23 -13.99
CA LYS A 48 0.98 -15.11 -13.68
C LYS A 48 0.62 -13.71 -13.19
N TYR A 49 1.42 -13.15 -12.28
CA TYR A 49 1.25 -11.79 -11.79
C TYR A 49 1.31 -10.77 -12.93
N LEU A 50 2.34 -10.85 -13.78
CA LEU A 50 2.51 -9.96 -14.93
C LEU A 50 1.35 -10.08 -15.92
N LYS A 51 0.98 -11.30 -16.33
CA LYS A 51 -0.15 -11.52 -17.26
C LYS A 51 -1.48 -11.01 -16.70
N THR A 52 -1.67 -11.08 -15.38
CA THR A 52 -2.86 -10.56 -14.71
C THR A 52 -2.87 -9.03 -14.68
N GLY A 53 -1.72 -8.39 -14.41
CA GLY A 53 -1.60 -6.93 -14.47
C GLY A 53 -1.70 -6.38 -15.90
N GLU A 54 -1.15 -7.11 -16.86
CA GLU A 54 -1.17 -6.80 -18.30
C GLU A 54 -2.35 -7.47 -18.99
N ARG A 55 -3.49 -7.59 -18.29
CA ARG A 55 -4.68 -8.31 -18.77
C ARG A 55 -5.11 -7.85 -20.17
N TYR A 56 -4.96 -6.57 -20.49
CA TYR A 56 -5.26 -6.02 -21.81
C TYR A 56 -4.53 -6.75 -22.96
N TRP A 57 -3.27 -7.18 -22.73
CA TRP A 57 -2.44 -7.84 -23.74
C TRP A 57 -2.58 -9.36 -23.74
N TYR A 58 -2.91 -9.97 -22.60
CA TYR A 58 -2.89 -11.43 -22.43
C TYR A 58 -4.27 -12.07 -22.21
N SER A 59 -5.34 -11.28 -22.10
CA SER A 59 -6.68 -11.80 -21.87
C SER A 59 -7.45 -11.95 -23.17
N ASP A 60 -7.78 -13.18 -23.51
CA ASP A 60 -8.70 -13.48 -24.62
C ASP A 60 -10.17 -13.13 -24.30
N ASP A 61 -10.48 -12.90 -23.01
CA ASP A 61 -11.84 -12.61 -22.53
C ASP A 61 -12.28 -11.16 -22.69
N TRP A 62 -11.35 -10.20 -22.81
CA TRP A 62 -11.68 -8.77 -22.77
C TRP A 62 -11.52 -8.14 -24.14
N TYR A 63 -12.47 -8.44 -25.02
CA TYR A 63 -12.66 -7.59 -26.19
C TYR A 63 -13.07 -6.20 -25.69
N GLY A 64 -12.22 -5.20 -25.94
CA GLY A 64 -12.60 -3.80 -25.78
C GLY A 64 -13.87 -3.49 -26.56
N SER A 65 -14.32 -2.23 -26.55
CA SER A 65 -15.51 -1.80 -27.30
C SER A 65 -15.53 -2.20 -28.78
N GLU A 66 -14.40 -2.65 -29.33
CA GLU A 66 -14.18 -3.21 -30.66
C GLU A 66 -15.02 -4.46 -31.01
N LYS A 67 -15.57 -5.23 -30.05
CA LYS A 67 -16.55 -6.31 -30.35
C LYS A 67 -18.00 -5.97 -29.99
N ARG A 68 -18.36 -4.69 -29.85
CA ARG A 68 -19.76 -4.30 -29.66
C ARG A 68 -20.48 -4.30 -31.01
N LYS A 69 -21.61 -5.01 -31.11
CA LYS A 69 -22.46 -5.00 -32.32
C LYS A 69 -23.05 -3.62 -32.62
N ASN A 70 -23.23 -2.77 -31.61
CA ASN A 70 -23.55 -1.35 -31.75
C ASN A 70 -22.59 -0.52 -30.89
N PRO A 71 -21.69 0.27 -31.48
CA PRO A 71 -20.98 1.33 -30.77
C PRO A 71 -21.95 2.47 -30.40
N ALA A 72 -21.60 3.23 -29.37
CA ALA A 72 -22.35 4.42 -28.93
C ALA A 72 -22.05 5.62 -29.85
#